data_AF-A0A1I6UQN4-F1
#
_entry.id   AF-A0A1I6UQN4-F1
#
_cell.length_a   1.000
_cell.length_b   1.000
_cell.length_c   1.000
_cell.angle_alpha   90.00
_cell.angle_beta   90.00
_cell.angle_gamma   90.00
#
_symmetry.space_group_name_H-M   'P 1'
#
loop_
_entity.id
_entity.type
_entity.pdbx_description
1 polymer ?
#
loop_
_entity_poly.entity_id
_entity_poly.type
_entity_poly.pdbx_seq_one_letter_code
_entity_poly.pdbx_strand_id
1 'polypeptide(L)' 'MKSVTYQIGNTTVHIESPDLSEEERERRITEIKKVIRNNFISMALERR' A
#
# COMPACT_ATOMS: atom_id res chain seq x y z
N MET A 1 8.33 9.82 13.13
CA MET A 1 7.87 8.59 12.45
C MET A 1 6.92 7.85 13.40
N LYS A 2 5.74 7.41 12.92
CA LYS A 2 4.79 6.63 13.73
C LYS A 2 5.00 5.14 13.44
N SER A 3 5.42 4.39 14.44
CA SER A 3 5.36 2.93 14.41
C SER A 3 3.99 2.47 14.91
N VAL A 4 3.52 1.34 14.39
CA VAL A 4 2.28 0.71 14.84
C VAL A 4 2.57 -0.75 15.11
N THR A 5 2.14 -1.22 16.27
CA THR A 5 2.26 -2.62 16.66
C THR A 5 0.88 -3.25 16.59
N TYR A 6 0.78 -4.36 15.87
CA TYR A 6 -0.43 -5.16 15.75
C TYR A 6 -0.23 -6.49 16.45
N GLN A 7 -1.29 -7.01 17.07
CA GLN A 7 -1.31 -8.37 17.61
C GLN A 7 -2.24 -9.22 16.74
N ILE A 8 -1.71 -10.28 16.16
CA ILE A 8 -2.43 -11.21 15.28
C ILE A 8 -2.29 -12.61 15.89
N GLY A 9 -3.36 -13.07 16.53
CA GLY A 9 -3.33 -14.32 17.33
C GLY A 9 -2.28 -14.22 18.45
N ASN A 10 -1.33 -15.16 18.46
CA ASN A 10 -0.22 -15.20 19.42
C ASN A 10 1.03 -14.46 18.93
N THR A 11 0.98 -13.83 17.75
CA THR A 11 2.13 -13.15 17.13
C THR A 11 1.97 -11.63 17.24
N THR A 12 3.07 -10.96 17.57
CA THR A 12 3.15 -9.49 17.56
C THR A 12 3.90 -9.04 16.32
N VAL A 13 3.27 -8.21 15.50
CA VAL A 13 3.85 -7.62 14.30
C VAL A 13 4.16 -6.15 14.58
N HIS A 14 5.43 -5.78 14.47
CA HIS A 14 5.86 -4.40 14.57
C HIS A 14 6.03 -3.80 13.18
N ILE A 15 5.32 -2.71 12.89
CA ILE A 15 5.40 -2.00 11.61
C ILE A 15 6.03 -0.64 11.86
N GLU A 16 7.20 -0.43 11.27
CA GLU A 16 7.87 0.86 11.23
C GLU A 16 7.62 1.52 9.88
N SER A 17 7.21 2.78 9.91
CA SER A 17 7.09 3.56 8.68
C SER A 17 8.50 3.80 8.12
N PRO A 18 8.76 3.50 6.84
CA PRO A 18 10.06 3.78 6.24
C PRO A 18 10.30 5.29 6.20
N ASP A 19 11.55 5.70 6.40
CA ASP A 19 11.95 7.08 6.15
C ASP A 19 12.00 7.30 4.63
N LEU A 20 11.10 8.14 4.11
CA LEU A 20 10.95 8.41 2.69
C LEU A 20 11.05 9.91 2.46
N SER A 21 11.79 10.30 1.43
CA SER A 21 11.71 11.67 0.92
C SER A 21 10.31 11.93 0.34
N GLU A 22 9.91 13.20 0.30
CA GLU A 22 8.64 13.60 -0.31
C GLU A 22 8.54 13.19 -1.78
N GLU A 23 9.65 13.29 -2.53
CA GLU A 23 9.73 12.85 -3.93
C GLU A 23 9.47 11.34 -4.08
N GLU A 24 10.12 10.50 -3.27
CA GLU A 24 9.93 9.05 -3.34
C GLU A 24 8.51 8.65 -2.89
N ARG A 25 7.96 9.36 -1.87
CA ARG A 25 6.58 9.18 -1.43
C ARG A 25 5.60 9.48 -2.56
N GLU A 26 5.75 10.59 -3.27
CA GLU A 26 4.89 10.95 -4.41
C GLU A 26 5.01 9.95 -5.57
N ARG A 27 6.22 9.50 -5.87
CA ARG A 27 6.46 8.45 -6.87
C ARG A 27 5.71 7.17 -6.53
N ARG A 28 5.83 6.69 -5.29
CA ARG A 28 5.14 5.46 -4.82
C ARG A 28 3.62 5.61 -4.86
N ILE A 29 3.08 6.74 -4.42
CA ILE A 29 1.63 7.00 -4.46
C ILE A 29 1.13 6.95 -5.91
N THR A 30 1.88 7.51 -6.86
CA THR A 30 1.53 7.50 -8.28
C THR A 30 1.46 6.09 -8.84
N GLU A 31 2.44 5.25 -8.53
CA GLU A 31 2.46 3.84 -8.96
C GLU A 31 1.32 3.02 -8.34
N ILE A 32 1.05 3.20 -7.04
CA ILE A 32 -0.07 2.54 -6.37
C ILE A 32 -1.40 2.90 -7.05
N LYS A 33 -1.63 4.17 -7.39
CA LYS A 33 -2.83 4.62 -8.10
C LYS A 33 -2.97 3.94 -9.47
N LYS A 34 -1.87 3.78 -10.22
CA LYS A 34 -1.88 3.07 -11.51
C LYS A 34 -2.28 1.60 -11.33
N VAL A 35 -1.71 0.91 -10.35
CA VAL A 35 -2.02 -0.49 -10.07
C VAL A 35 -3.49 -0.66 -9.69
N ILE A 36 -4.01 0.17 -8.78
CA ILE A 36 -5.42 0.14 -8.38
C ILE A 36 -6.33 0.33 -9.60
N ARG A 37 -6.04 1.32 -10.44
CA ARG A 37 -6.83 1.61 -11.65
C ARG A 37 -6.80 0.43 -12.63
N ASN A 38 -5.63 -0.16 -12.87
CA ASN A 38 -5.48 -1.28 -13.79
C ASN A 38 -6.25 -2.51 -13.29
N ASN A 39 -6.17 -2.82 -11.99
CA ASN A 39 -6.93 -3.92 -11.38
C ASN A 39 -8.43 -3.68 -11.52
N PHE A 40 -8.90 -2.45 -11.25
CA PHE A 40 -10.30 -2.09 -11.41
C PHE A 40 -10.79 -2.30 -12.86
N ILE A 41 -10.01 -1.85 -13.85
CA ILE A 41 -10.34 -2.03 -15.26
C ILE A 41 -10.36 -3.52 -15.63
N SER A 42 -9.37 -4.32 -15.22
CA SER A 42 -9.33 -5.77 -15.48
C SER A 42 -10.59 -6.44 -14.93
N MET A 43 -10.92 -6.18 -13.67
CA MET A 43 -12.11 -6.73 -13.01
C MET A 43 -13.41 -6.30 -13.68
N ALA A 44 -13.48 -5.07 -14.20
CA ALA A 44 -14.65 -4.57 -14.92
C ALA A 44 -14.81 -5.21 -16.30
N LEU A 45 -13.69 -5.54 -16.97
CA LEU A 45 -13.69 -6.22 -18.27
C LEU A 45 -14.02 -7.70 -18.14
N GLU A 46 -13.52 -8.39 -17.10
CA GLU A 46 -13.83 -9.81 -16.82
C GLU A 46 -15.31 -10.06 -16.49
N ARG A 47 -16.07 -9.01 -16.14
CA ARG A 47 -17.51 -9.09 -15.83
C ARG A 47 -18.43 -8.88 -17.04
N ARG A 48 -17.88 -8.65 -18.23
CA ARG A 48 -18.63 -8.52 -19.50
C ARG A 48 -18.45 -9.76 -20.36
#